data_AF-A0AAV8VXQ2-F1
#
_entry.id   AF-A0AAV8VXQ2-F1
#
_cell.length_a   1.000
_cell.length_b   1.000
_cell.length_c   1.000
_cell.angle_alpha   90.00
_cell.angle_beta   90.00
_cell.angle_gamma   90.00
#
_symmetry.space_group_name_H-M   'P 1'
#
loop_
_entity.id
_entity.type
_entity.pdbx_description
1 polymer ?
#
loop_
_entity_poly.entity_id
_entity_poly.type
_entity_poly.pdbx_seq_one_letter_code
_entity_poly.pdbx_strand_id
1 'polypeptide(L)'
;MAMGLSEKQHIEILILLGFGDKIRSQAEVCDLFNAKYPENQISQGTVSKIFHKFEEHGTVHDLPRTGRARALNEENKLDIALELLEKPHTSTVSLTRNHDAPRTTIR
;
A
#
# COMPACT_ATOMS: atom_id res chain seq x y z
N MET A 1 13.75 8.83 -2.61
CA MET A 1 12.85 7.69 -2.89
C MET A 1 13.27 6.59 -1.94
N ALA A 2 12.47 6.23 -0.93
CA ALA A 2 12.77 5.05 -0.13
C ALA A 2 12.48 3.84 -1.01
N MET A 3 13.52 3.11 -1.43
CA MET A 3 13.31 1.82 -2.10
C MET A 3 12.64 0.89 -1.08
N GLY A 4 11.34 0.65 -1.28
CA GLY A 4 10.62 -0.35 -0.51
C GLY A 4 11.23 -1.72 -0.73
N LEU A 5 11.14 -2.59 0.28
CA LEU A 5 11.53 -3.99 0.13
C LEU A 5 10.67 -4.63 -0.97
N SER A 6 11.32 -5.38 -1.85
CA SER A 6 10.61 -6.18 -2.86
C SER A 6 9.83 -7.32 -2.20
N GLU A 7 8.82 -7.85 -2.90
CA GLU A 7 8.07 -9.03 -2.45
C GLU A 7 8.99 -10.21 -2.15
N LYS A 8 10.02 -10.40 -2.99
CA LYS A 8 11.06 -11.41 -2.77
C LYS A 8 11.74 -11.22 -1.41
N GLN A 9 12.10 -9.99 -1.06
CA GLN A 9 12.74 -9.69 0.23
C GLN A 9 11.77 -9.89 1.40
N HIS A 10 10.48 -9.55 1.26
CA HIS A 10 9.48 -9.88 2.27
C HIS A 10 9.37 -11.39 2.50
N ILE A 11 9.31 -12.18 1.43
CA ILE A 11 9.26 -13.64 1.50
C ILE A 11 10.53 -14.19 2.17
N GLU A 12 11.71 -13.69 1.78
CA GLU A 12 12.96 -14.11 2.39
C GLU A 12 13.02 -13.83 3.90
N ILE A 13 12.52 -12.67 4.35
CA ILE A 13 12.43 -12.35 5.78
C ILE A 13 11.53 -13.36 6.52
N LEU A 14 10.39 -13.73 5.94
CA LEU A 14 9.49 -14.73 6.52
C LEU A 14 10.12 -16.13 6.53
N ILE A 15 10.87 -16.52 5.49
CA ILE A 15 11.62 -17.78 5.44
C ILE A 15 12.71 -17.81 6.52
N LEU A 16 13.44 -16.71 6.70
CA LEU A 16 14.47 -16.58 7.72
C LEU A 16 13.87 -16.65 9.14
N LEU A 17 12.70 -16.05 9.34
CA LEU A 17 11.98 -16.14 10.60
C LEU A 17 11.60 -17.59 10.94
N GLY A 18 11.24 -18.37 9.92
CA GLY A 18 10.90 -19.78 10.07
C GLY A 18 9.45 -20.00 10.53
N PHE A 19 9.13 -21.23 10.90
CA PHE A 19 7.78 -21.65 11.29
C PHE A 19 7.82 -22.75 12.35
N GLY A 20 6.80 -22.80 13.22
CA GLY A 20 6.63 -23.80 14.27
C GLY A 20 7.77 -23.76 15.30
N ASP A 21 8.41 -24.90 15.55
CA ASP A 21 9.48 -25.02 16.56
C ASP A 21 10.82 -24.39 16.11
N LYS A 22 10.91 -23.93 14.86
CA LYS A 22 12.14 -23.37 14.26
C LYS A 22 12.05 -21.86 14.03
N ILE A 23 11.42 -21.14 14.96
CA ILE A 23 11.32 -19.69 14.90
C ILE A 23 12.63 -19.05 15.37
N ARG A 24 13.26 -18.28 14.50
CA ARG A 24 14.41 -17.42 14.85
C ARG A 24 13.94 -16.15 15.53
N SER A 25 14.82 -15.56 16.33
CA SER A 25 14.56 -14.24 16.88
C SER A 25 14.55 -13.17 15.78
N GLN A 26 13.73 -12.12 15.94
CA GLN A 26 13.69 -11.04 14.95
C GLN A 26 15.04 -10.30 14.84
N ALA A 27 15.83 -10.26 15.91
CA ALA A 27 17.18 -9.69 15.91
C ALA A 27 18.11 -10.52 15.02
N GLU A 28 18.11 -11.83 15.18
CA GLU A 28 18.90 -12.74 14.35
C GLU A 28 18.49 -12.67 12.87
N VAL A 29 17.19 -12.60 12.56
CA VAL A 29 16.70 -12.42 11.19
C VAL A 29 17.18 -11.09 10.60
N CYS A 30 17.14 -10.02 11.39
CA CYS A 30 17.64 -8.71 11.00
C CYS A 30 19.12 -8.75 10.66
N ASP A 31 19.95 -9.38 11.51
CA ASP A 31 21.38 -9.51 11.30
C ASP A 31 21.70 -10.35 10.05
N LEU A 32 21.03 -11.49 9.87
CA LEU A 32 21.19 -12.36 8.70
C LEU A 32 20.77 -11.66 7.41
N PHE A 33 19.66 -10.93 7.43
CA PHE A 33 19.19 -10.18 6.26
C PHE A 33 20.13 -9.03 5.91
N ASN A 34 20.58 -8.26 6.91
CA ASN A 34 21.49 -7.13 6.70
C ASN A 34 22.88 -7.58 6.25
N ALA A 35 23.35 -8.74 6.70
CA ALA A 35 24.58 -9.35 6.20
C ALA A 35 24.49 -9.74 4.72
N LYS A 36 23.30 -10.19 4.27
CA LYS A 36 23.04 -10.55 2.87
C LYS A 36 22.79 -9.33 1.97
N TYR A 37 22.18 -8.27 2.51
CA TYR A 37 21.80 -7.05 1.80
C TYR A 37 22.40 -5.80 2.46
N PRO A 38 23.71 -5.55 2.32
CA PRO A 38 24.37 -4.41 2.96
C PRO A 38 23.84 -3.06 2.43
N GLU A 39 23.39 -3.00 1.18
CA GLU A 39 22.84 -1.79 0.53
C GLU A 39 21.42 -1.44 1.03
N ASN A 40 20.66 -2.42 1.53
CA ASN A 40 19.25 -2.27 1.91
C ASN A 40 19.02 -2.84 3.31
N GLN A 41 19.63 -2.19 4.30
CA GLN A 41 19.49 -2.62 5.69
C GLN A 41 18.07 -2.39 6.20
N ILE A 42 17.60 -3.35 6.99
CA ILE A 42 16.33 -3.31 7.70
C ILE A 42 16.58 -3.21 9.19
N SER A 43 15.55 -2.75 9.91
CA SER A 43 15.53 -2.78 11.37
C SER A 43 14.72 -3.97 11.87
N GLN A 44 14.93 -4.37 13.12
CA GLN A 44 14.08 -5.35 13.79
C GLN A 44 12.59 -4.95 13.75
N GLY A 45 12.29 -3.66 13.87
CA GLY A 45 10.93 -3.14 13.75
C GLY A 45 10.31 -3.40 12.38
N THR A 46 11.11 -3.37 11.31
CA THR A 46 10.67 -3.75 9.96
C THR A 46 10.31 -5.23 9.89
N VAL A 47 11.14 -6.11 10.46
CA VAL A 47 10.86 -7.55 10.54
C VAL A 47 9.55 -7.80 11.29
N SER A 48 9.36 -7.14 12.43
CA SER A 48 8.13 -7.25 13.23
C SER A 48 6.89 -6.82 12.44
N LYS A 49 6.94 -5.69 11.73
CA LYS A 49 5.82 -5.22 10.89
C LYS A 49 5.48 -6.19 9.76
N ILE A 50 6.49 -6.76 9.10
CA ILE A 50 6.28 -7.73 8.03
C ILE A 50 5.63 -9.00 8.58
N PHE A 51 6.09 -9.48 9.73
CA PHE A 51 5.53 -10.64 10.40
C PHE A 51 4.07 -10.43 10.80
N HIS A 52 3.76 -9.34 11.52
CA HIS A 52 2.40 -9.03 11.93
C HIS A 52 1.46 -8.85 10.73
N LYS A 53 1.92 -8.14 9.68
CA LYS A 53 1.15 -8.00 8.44
C LYS A 53 0.82 -9.35 7.82
N PHE A 54 1.79 -10.27 7.81
CA PHE A 54 1.59 -11.61 7.26
C PHE A 54 0.63 -12.45 8.13
N GLU A 55 0.73 -12.39 9.46
CA GLU A 55 -0.21 -13.07 10.34
C GLU A 55 -1.64 -12.53 10.21
N GLU A 56 -1.81 -11.20 10.12
CA GLU A 56 -3.13 -10.56 10.07
C GLU A 56 -3.81 -10.71 8.70
N HIS A 57 -3.07 -10.55 7.61
CA HIS A 57 -3.63 -10.45 6.26
C HIS A 57 -3.21 -11.57 5.31
N GLY A 58 -2.26 -12.43 5.69
CA GLY A 58 -1.78 -13.54 4.87
C GLY A 58 -1.07 -13.10 3.57
N THR A 59 -0.65 -11.84 3.46
CA THR A 59 -0.08 -11.28 2.24
C THR A 59 1.26 -10.59 2.47
N VAL A 60 2.17 -10.76 1.51
CA VAL A 60 3.45 -10.05 1.44
C VAL A 60 3.36 -8.75 0.65
N HIS A 61 2.29 -8.57 -0.13
CA HIS A 61 2.07 -7.37 -0.92
C HIS A 61 1.88 -6.15 -0.03
N ASP A 62 2.12 -4.97 -0.59
CA ASP A 62 1.81 -3.72 0.09
C ASP A 62 0.30 -3.58 0.22
N LEU A 63 -0.15 -3.33 1.44
CA LEU A 63 -1.55 -3.03 1.69
C LEU A 63 -1.91 -1.68 1.08
N PRO A 64 -3.15 -1.51 0.60
CA PRO A 64 -3.63 -0.22 0.17
C PRO A 64 -3.42 0.77 1.32
N ARG A 65 -2.68 1.86 1.05
CA ARG A 65 -2.38 2.88 2.06
C ARG A 65 -3.69 3.43 2.60
N THR A 66 -4.01 3.13 3.85
CA THR A 66 -5.17 3.72 4.54
C THR A 66 -4.94 5.22 4.66
N GLY A 67 -5.71 6.00 3.91
CA GLY A 67 -5.51 7.44 3.73
C GLY A 67 -6.37 7.97 2.57
N ARG A 68 -6.10 9.21 2.14
CA ARG A 68 -6.82 10.00 1.12
C ARG A 68 -7.67 9.15 0.16
N ALA A 69 -8.96 9.47 0.08
CA ALA A 69 -9.93 8.82 -0.80
C ALA A 69 -9.32 8.54 -2.18
N ARG A 70 -9.50 7.30 -2.65
CA ARG A 70 -8.97 6.81 -3.92
C ARG A 70 -9.29 7.84 -5.00
N ALA A 71 -8.32 8.12 -5.87
CA ALA A 71 -8.57 8.92 -7.05
C ALA A 71 -9.79 8.33 -7.79
N LEU A 72 -10.64 9.19 -8.34
CA LEU A 72 -11.80 8.73 -9.13
C LEU A 72 -11.32 7.70 -10.16
N ASN A 73 -12.09 6.63 -10.32
CA ASN A 73 -11.85 5.67 -11.39
C ASN A 73 -11.95 6.40 -12.75
N GLU A 74 -11.25 5.89 -13.77
CA GLU A 74 -11.23 6.54 -15.11
C GLU A 74 -12.64 6.69 -15.72
N GLU A 75 -13.53 5.72 -15.46
CA GLU A 75 -14.94 5.78 -15.87
C GLU A 75 -15.66 6.99 -15.24
N ASN A 76 -15.56 7.16 -13.92
CA ASN A 76 -16.17 8.30 -13.23
C ASN A 76 -15.58 9.64 -13.70
N LYS A 77 -14.30 9.70 -14.07
CA LYS A 77 -13.70 10.92 -14.63
C LYS A 77 -14.28 11.23 -16.00
N LEU A 78 -14.48 10.23 -16.84
CA LEU A 78 -15.05 10.38 -18.17
C LEU A 78 -16.50 10.87 -18.08
N ASP A 79 -17.30 10.28 -17.20
CA ASP A 79 -18.71 10.66 -17.03
C ASP A 79 -18.86 12.11 -16.52
N ILE A 80 -18.01 12.54 -15.57
CA ILE A 80 -17.96 13.94 -15.12
C ILE A 80 -17.57 14.88 -16.27
N ALA A 81 -16.60 14.49 -17.10
CA ALA A 81 -16.16 15.30 -18.23
C ALA A 81 -17.25 15.42 -19.31
N LEU A 82 -17.99 14.34 -19.58
CA LEU A 82 -19.13 14.33 -20.49
C LEU A 82 -20.27 15.20 -19.96
N GLU A 83 -20.60 15.11 -18.66
CA GLU A 83 -21.65 15.95 -18.07
C GLU A 83 -21.28 17.45 -18.09
N LEU A 84 -20.00 17.78 -17.87
CA LEU A 84 -19.51 19.16 -18.00
C LEU A 84 -19.55 19.66 -19.46
N LEU A 85 -19.29 18.78 -20.43
CA LEU A 85 -19.38 19.10 -21.85
C LEU A 85 -20.83 19.34 -22.28
N GLU A 86 -21.76 18.47 -21.85
CA GLU A 86 -23.18 18.58 -22.16
C GLU A 86 -23.87 19.73 -21.40
N LYS A 87 -23.45 19.99 -20.16
CA LYS A 87 -24.03 21.00 -19.27
C LYS A 87 -22.93 21.80 -18.58
N PRO A 88 -22.36 22.82 -19.27
CA PRO A 88 -21.24 23.61 -18.74
C PRO A 88 -21.55 24.41 -17.46
N HIS A 89 -22.84 24.66 -17.20
CA HIS A 89 -23.31 25.40 -16.02
C HIS A 89 -23.59 24.49 -14.81
N THR A 90 -23.30 23.19 -14.91
CA THR A 90 -23.50 22.25 -13.81
C THR A 90 -22.60 22.63 -12.65
N SER A 91 -23.20 22.85 -11.48
CA SER A 91 -22.46 23.20 -10.29
C SER A 91 -21.58 22.04 -9.81
N THR A 92 -20.43 22.35 -9.21
CA THR A 92 -19.58 21.33 -8.58
C THR A 92 -20.32 20.53 -7.50
N VAL A 93 -21.34 21.11 -6.85
CA VAL A 93 -22.18 20.41 -5.86
C VAL A 93 -23.08 19.37 -6.53
N SER A 94 -23.62 19.68 -7.72
CA SER A 94 -24.41 18.73 -8.50
C SER A 94 -23.54 17.56 -8.96
N LEU A 95 -22.34 17.84 -9.47
CA LEU A 95 -21.40 16.80 -9.91
C LEU A 95 -20.96 15.89 -8.76
N THR A 96 -20.71 16.43 -7.56
CA THR A 96 -20.39 15.59 -6.39
C THR A 96 -21.52 14.63 -6.04
N ARG A 97 -22.78 15.07 -6.18
CA ARG A 97 -23.95 14.27 -5.85
C ARG A 97 -24.23 13.20 -6.91
N ASN A 98 -24.03 13.53 -8.17
CA ASN A 98 -24.31 12.64 -9.30
C ASN A 98 -23.28 11.50 -9.40
N HIS A 99 -22.02 11.78 -9.06
CA HIS A 99 -20.88 10.86 -9.28
C HIS A 99 -20.25 10.33 -7.99
N ASP A 100 -20.90 10.55 -6.84
CA ASP A 100 -20.40 10.21 -5.49
C ASP A 100 -18.92 10.55 -5.31
N ALA A 101 -18.55 11.74 -5.77
CA ALA A 101 -17.18 12.21 -5.86
C ALA A 101 -16.93 13.30 -4.83
N PRO A 102 -15.76 13.33 -4.16
CA PRO A 102 -15.44 14.42 -3.26
C PRO A 102 -15.24 15.73 -4.03
N ARG A 103 -15.74 16.83 -3.47
CA ARG A 103 -15.70 18.18 -4.10
C ARG A 103 -14.28 18.67 -4.41
N THR A 104 -13.30 18.21 -3.64
CA THR A 104 -11.88 18.47 -3.86
C THR A 104 -11.30 17.80 -5.11
N THR A 105 -11.99 16.80 -5.65
CA THR A 105 -11.55 16.04 -6.82
C THR A 105 -12.15 16.57 -8.12
N ILE A 106 -13.28 17.28 -8.05
CA ILE A 106 -13.97 17.90 -9.20
C ILE A 106 -13.44 19.31 -9.48
N ARG A 107 -12.88 20.00 -8.48
CA ARG A 107 -12.27 21.33 -8.61
C ARG A 107 -10.84 21.22 -9.14
#